data_AF-A0A4U3AS00-F1
#
_entry.id   AF-A0A4U3AS00-F1
#
_cell.length_a   1.000
_cell.length_b   1.000
_cell.length_c   1.000
_cell.angle_alpha   90.00
_cell.angle_beta   90.00
_cell.angle_gamma   90.00
#
_symmetry.space_group_name_H-M   'P 1'
#
loop_
_entity.id
_entity.type
_entity.pdbx_description
1 polymer ?
#
loop_
_entity_poly.entity_id
_entity_poly.type
_entity_poly.pdbx_seq_one_letter_code
_entity_poly.pdbx_strand_id
1 'polypeptide(L)'
;KLRTESEYEIKDRSRVSAFARYYGYESDKHPGYKSLYITIGSKEAPQNSQGFYLNVNEEERKIELWGKDPKSNKVEITAYWNFSDLQNELYRKHPATLWVKVNQRMMGETAEFNYTEAELSRSPQFSTFLALIKSGGITYDWRGYISPKGTYTGKNHGNAWRIRGKYRSYLFGNIEKIDLLE
;
A
#
# COMPACT_ATOMS: atom_id res chain seq x y z
N LYS A 1 -1.10 -3.03 12.74
CA LYS A 1 -0.33 -2.81 13.99
C LYS A 1 1.15 -3.02 13.70
N LEU A 2 2.00 -2.04 14.01
CA LEU A 2 3.46 -2.12 13.85
C LEU A 2 4.02 -2.81 15.11
N ARG A 3 4.73 -3.94 14.97
CA ARG A 3 5.13 -4.82 16.08
C ARG A 3 6.50 -4.47 16.63
N THR A 4 7.49 -4.24 15.77
CA THR A 4 8.83 -3.82 16.22
C THR A 4 8.81 -2.43 16.86
N GLU A 5 7.79 -1.62 16.60
CA GLU A 5 7.72 -0.24 17.08
C GLU A 5 6.84 -0.02 18.29
N SER A 6 6.03 -1.00 18.69
CA SER A 6 5.28 -0.86 19.94
C SER A 6 6.19 -0.74 21.17
N GLU A 7 7.44 -1.18 21.06
CA GLU A 7 8.48 -1.01 22.09
C GLU A 7 9.17 0.37 22.03
N TYR A 8 9.19 1.03 20.87
CA TYR A 8 9.90 2.30 20.64
C TYR A 8 8.99 3.54 20.55
N GLU A 9 7.71 3.38 20.19
CA GLU A 9 6.71 4.46 20.09
C GLU A 9 5.34 4.00 20.62
N ILE A 10 5.04 4.46 21.83
CA ILE A 10 3.83 4.11 22.58
C ILE A 10 2.58 4.68 21.89
N LYS A 11 2.68 5.85 21.24
CA LYS A 11 1.54 6.50 20.59
C LYS A 11 1.30 5.89 19.21
N ASP A 12 0.18 5.17 19.05
CA ASP A 12 -0.17 4.49 17.80
C ASP A 12 -0.14 5.42 16.57
N ARG A 13 -0.66 6.65 16.71
CA ARG A 13 -0.63 7.69 15.66
C ARG A 13 0.78 8.08 15.19
N SER A 14 1.80 7.84 16.01
CA SER A 14 3.19 8.17 15.73
C SER A 14 3.98 6.99 15.15
N ARG A 15 3.43 5.76 15.15
CA ARG A 15 4.17 4.56 14.72
C ARG A 15 4.54 4.61 13.23
N VAL A 16 3.63 5.02 12.36
CA VAL A 16 3.94 5.21 10.91
C VAL A 16 5.13 6.18 10.72
N SER A 17 5.26 7.16 11.61
CA SER A 17 6.38 8.10 11.59
C SER A 17 7.68 7.49 12.11
N ALA A 18 7.59 6.68 13.17
CA ALA A 18 8.72 5.93 13.71
C ALA A 18 9.30 4.96 12.66
N PHE A 19 8.46 4.29 11.89
CA PHE A 19 8.90 3.36 10.83
C PHE A 19 9.68 4.02 9.73
N ALA A 20 9.18 5.15 9.23
CA ALA A 20 9.92 5.92 8.23
C ALA A 20 11.24 6.46 8.80
N ARG A 21 11.32 6.82 10.09
CA ARG A 21 12.59 7.23 10.71
C ARG A 21 13.58 6.08 10.84
N TYR A 22 13.09 4.90 11.19
CA TYR A 22 13.93 3.75 11.49
C TYR A 22 14.42 3.04 10.23
N TYR A 23 13.54 2.82 9.26
CA TYR A 23 13.83 2.08 8.03
C TYR A 23 14.04 3.00 6.80
N GLY A 24 13.80 4.30 6.92
CA GLY A 24 13.94 5.24 5.82
C GLY A 24 15.40 5.53 5.43
N TYR A 25 15.58 5.95 4.17
CA TYR A 25 16.85 6.30 3.56
C TYR A 25 16.97 7.80 3.34
N GLU A 26 18.21 8.29 3.19
CA GLU A 26 18.47 9.65 2.72
C GLU A 26 18.22 9.74 1.21
N SER A 27 17.60 10.82 0.74
CA SER A 27 17.31 11.03 -0.67
C SER A 27 17.56 12.47 -1.08
N ASP A 28 18.11 12.67 -2.27
CA ASP A 28 18.32 13.99 -2.86
C ASP A 28 17.01 14.77 -3.09
N LYS A 29 15.87 14.07 -3.19
CA LYS A 29 14.54 14.71 -3.33
C LYS A 29 14.09 15.43 -2.06
N HIS A 30 14.54 14.95 -0.90
CA HIS A 30 14.19 15.50 0.41
C HIS A 30 15.43 15.55 1.31
N PRO A 31 16.40 16.43 1.02
CA PRO A 31 17.65 16.50 1.79
C PRO A 31 17.38 16.77 3.27
N GLY A 32 18.04 15.99 4.15
CA GLY A 32 17.87 16.10 5.60
C GLY A 32 16.62 15.41 6.16
N TYR A 33 15.86 14.70 5.33
CA TYR A 33 14.71 13.89 5.74
C TYR A 33 14.94 12.40 5.50
N LYS A 34 14.36 11.56 6.36
CA LYS A 34 14.22 10.12 6.12
C LYS A 34 13.06 9.86 5.17
N SER A 35 13.40 9.40 3.97
CA SER A 35 12.44 9.01 2.94
C SER A 35 12.15 7.52 3.01
N LEU A 36 10.89 7.14 2.89
CA LEU A 36 10.48 5.76 2.73
C LEU A 36 9.40 5.69 1.65
N TYR A 37 9.88 5.50 0.42
CA TYR A 37 9.05 5.25 -0.76
C TYR A 37 9.37 3.86 -1.29
N ILE A 38 8.56 2.87 -0.91
CA ILE A 38 8.75 1.48 -1.32
C ILE A 38 7.42 0.82 -1.64
N THR A 39 7.42 -0.03 -2.66
CA THR A 39 6.34 -0.98 -2.95
C THR A 39 6.73 -2.33 -2.37
N ILE A 40 5.81 -2.94 -1.62
CA ILE A 40 6.03 -4.20 -0.91
C ILE A 40 5.10 -5.24 -1.53
N GLY A 41 5.69 -6.27 -2.15
CA GLY A 41 4.98 -7.45 -2.64
C GLY A 41 5.13 -8.64 -1.70
N SER A 42 4.74 -9.83 -2.15
CA SER A 42 5.04 -11.08 -1.42
C SER A 42 6.53 -11.43 -1.51
N LYS A 43 6.94 -12.43 -0.73
CA LYS A 43 8.31 -12.97 -0.79
C LYS A 43 8.63 -13.56 -2.16
N GLU A 44 7.63 -14.15 -2.82
CA GLU A 44 7.72 -14.78 -4.12
C GLU A 44 7.65 -13.76 -5.28
N ALA A 45 7.17 -12.54 -5.01
CA ALA A 45 7.07 -11.44 -5.97
C ALA A 45 7.61 -10.13 -5.37
N PRO A 46 8.91 -10.05 -5.03
CA PRO A 46 9.49 -8.87 -4.36
C PRO A 46 9.37 -7.61 -5.24
N GLN A 47 9.13 -6.45 -4.61
CA GLN A 47 8.90 -5.17 -5.31
C GLN A 47 9.82 -4.03 -4.84
N ASN A 48 10.73 -4.28 -3.91
CA ASN A 48 11.70 -3.31 -3.40
C ASN A 48 13.06 -3.96 -3.14
N SER A 49 14.11 -3.14 -3.12
CA SER A 49 15.49 -3.55 -2.83
C SER A 49 15.85 -3.53 -1.34
N GLN A 50 14.96 -3.05 -0.47
CA GLN A 50 15.18 -2.97 0.98
C GLN A 50 14.88 -4.29 1.71
N GLY A 51 14.37 -5.29 1.00
CA GLY A 51 14.11 -6.61 1.56
C GLY A 51 12.80 -6.72 2.35
N PHE A 52 11.88 -5.77 2.19
CA PHE A 52 10.55 -5.88 2.76
C PHE A 52 9.65 -6.79 1.92
N TYR A 53 8.87 -7.64 2.57
CA TYR A 53 7.88 -8.49 1.91
C TYR A 53 6.66 -8.76 2.80
N LEU A 54 5.53 -9.06 2.15
CA LEU A 54 4.30 -9.49 2.78
C LEU A 54 4.28 -11.03 2.90
N ASN A 55 3.84 -11.52 4.05
CA ASN A 55 3.54 -12.93 4.28
C ASN A 55 2.08 -13.07 4.72
N VAL A 56 1.32 -13.96 4.08
CA VAL A 56 -0.06 -14.25 4.48
C VAL A 56 -0.05 -15.43 5.42
N ASN A 57 -0.24 -15.16 6.71
CA ASN A 57 -0.29 -16.16 7.76
C ASN A 57 -1.75 -16.55 8.04
N GLU A 58 -2.19 -17.68 7.47
CA GLU A 58 -3.57 -18.14 7.57
C GLU A 58 -3.92 -18.70 8.96
N GLU A 59 -2.96 -19.38 9.60
CA GLU A 59 -3.11 -19.95 10.95
C GLU A 59 -3.43 -18.83 11.95
N GLU A 60 -2.64 -17.77 11.91
CA GLU A 60 -2.80 -16.60 12.78
C GLU A 60 -3.79 -15.55 12.24
N ARG A 61 -4.39 -15.83 11.07
CA ARG A 61 -5.33 -14.95 10.37
C ARG A 61 -4.83 -13.50 10.26
N LYS A 62 -3.59 -13.31 9.83
CA LYS A 62 -2.94 -12.01 9.68
C LYS A 62 -2.05 -11.92 8.44
N ILE A 63 -1.88 -10.72 7.93
CA ILE A 63 -0.86 -10.40 6.93
C ILE A 63 0.29 -9.74 7.65
N GLU A 64 1.48 -10.32 7.54
CA GLU A 64 2.70 -9.88 8.19
C GLU A 64 3.56 -9.11 7.20
N LEU A 65 4.10 -7.97 7.63
CA LEU A 65 5.17 -7.26 6.95
C LEU A 65 6.49 -7.68 7.56
N TRP A 66 7.26 -8.43 6.81
CA TRP A 66 8.62 -8.81 7.18
C TRP A 66 9.61 -7.81 6.63
N GLY A 67 10.66 -7.54 7.40
CA GLY A 67 11.72 -6.61 7.04
C GLY A 67 13.02 -6.98 7.71
N LYS A 68 14.11 -6.45 7.18
CA LYS A 68 15.45 -6.61 7.77
C LYS A 68 15.73 -5.44 8.69
N ASP A 69 16.00 -5.73 9.97
CA ASP A 69 16.38 -4.72 10.94
C ASP A 69 17.71 -4.05 10.53
N PRO A 70 17.78 -2.71 10.40
CA PRO A 70 18.98 -2.03 9.89
C PRO A 70 20.19 -2.12 10.82
N LYS A 71 20.00 -2.42 12.11
CA LYS A 71 21.08 -2.47 13.11
C LYS A 71 21.63 -3.89 13.30
N SER A 72 20.74 -4.84 13.51
CA SER A 72 21.05 -6.24 13.84
C SER A 72 21.11 -7.14 12.61
N ASN A 73 20.66 -6.67 11.44
CA ASN A 73 20.52 -7.45 10.21
C ASN A 73 19.57 -8.65 10.29
N LYS A 74 18.82 -8.80 11.39
CA LYS A 74 17.85 -9.89 11.54
C LYS A 74 16.60 -9.62 10.70
N VAL A 75 16.02 -10.69 10.14
CA VAL A 75 14.74 -10.63 9.42
C VAL A 75 13.62 -10.97 10.39
N GLU A 76 12.66 -10.07 10.54
CA GLU A 76 11.60 -10.18 11.54
C GLU A 76 10.29 -9.52 11.09
N ILE A 77 9.21 -9.80 11.83
CA ILE A 77 7.90 -9.18 11.59
C ILE A 77 7.92 -7.76 12.13
N THR A 78 7.86 -6.79 11.22
CA THR A 78 7.90 -5.36 11.54
C THR A 78 6.50 -4.77 11.69
N ALA A 79 5.52 -5.29 10.96
CA ALA A 79 4.11 -4.92 11.07
C ALA A 79 3.20 -6.10 10.78
N TYR A 80 1.93 -5.96 11.11
CA TYR A 80 0.89 -6.90 10.67
C TYR A 80 -0.48 -6.23 10.58
N TRP A 81 -1.39 -6.88 9.86
CA TRP A 81 -2.81 -6.54 9.82
C TRP A 81 -3.63 -7.81 10.01
N ASN A 82 -4.65 -7.76 10.87
CA ASN A 82 -5.56 -8.89 11.03
C ASN A 82 -6.45 -9.02 9.78
N PHE A 83 -6.83 -10.25 9.45
CA PHE A 83 -7.75 -10.51 8.34
C PHE A 83 -9.08 -9.79 8.52
N SER A 84 -9.65 -9.82 9.73
CA SER A 84 -10.92 -9.15 10.04
C SER A 84 -10.89 -7.66 9.74
N ASP A 85 -9.82 -6.98 10.13
CA ASP A 85 -9.68 -5.54 9.96
C ASP A 85 -9.56 -5.18 8.48
N LEU A 86 -8.73 -5.92 7.73
CA LEU A 86 -8.58 -5.71 6.29
C LEU A 86 -9.85 -6.05 5.51
N GLN A 87 -10.54 -7.12 5.89
CA GLN A 87 -11.79 -7.53 5.26
C GLN A 87 -12.87 -6.46 5.46
N ASN A 88 -13.03 -5.98 6.68
CA ASN A 88 -13.98 -4.91 7.00
C ASN A 88 -13.66 -3.64 6.20
N GLU A 89 -12.40 -3.23 6.14
CA GLU A 89 -11.99 -2.05 5.38
C GLU A 89 -12.17 -2.21 3.86
N LEU A 90 -11.87 -3.39 3.32
CA LEU A 90 -12.08 -3.71 1.90
C LEU A 90 -13.57 -3.59 1.53
N TYR A 91 -14.45 -4.19 2.34
CA TYR A 91 -15.89 -4.21 2.07
C TYR A 91 -16.54 -2.86 2.31
N ARG A 92 -16.10 -2.12 3.33
CA ARG A 92 -16.56 -0.77 3.63
C ARG A 92 -16.18 0.22 2.52
N LYS A 93 -14.97 0.11 1.98
CA LYS A 93 -14.45 1.03 0.97
C LYS A 93 -14.92 0.69 -0.44
N HIS A 94 -15.07 -0.59 -0.75
CA HIS A 94 -15.39 -1.07 -2.09
C HIS A 94 -16.70 -1.88 -2.18
N PRO A 95 -17.84 -1.40 -1.63
CA PRO A 95 -19.13 -2.07 -1.85
C PRO A 95 -19.54 -2.00 -3.33
N ALA A 96 -19.28 -0.85 -3.96
CA ALA A 96 -19.27 -0.61 -5.39
C ALA A 96 -18.15 0.38 -5.70
N THR A 97 -17.46 0.24 -6.82
CA THR A 97 -16.37 1.15 -7.21
C THR A 97 -16.43 1.39 -8.71
N LEU A 98 -16.53 2.66 -9.09
CA LEU A 98 -16.44 3.12 -10.45
C LEU A 98 -14.98 3.48 -10.76
N TRP A 99 -14.40 2.82 -11.76
CA TRP A 99 -13.06 3.05 -12.25
C TRP A 99 -13.16 3.79 -13.57
N VAL A 100 -12.72 5.06 -13.61
CA VAL A 100 -12.86 5.89 -14.81
C VAL A 100 -11.56 5.92 -15.58
N LYS A 101 -11.65 5.64 -16.88
CA LYS A 101 -10.54 5.76 -17.83
C LYS A 101 -10.51 7.17 -18.38
N VAL A 102 -9.33 7.79 -18.31
CA VAL A 102 -9.12 9.18 -18.68
C VAL A 102 -7.93 9.28 -19.62
N ASN A 103 -8.14 9.87 -20.78
CA ASN A 103 -7.07 10.33 -21.65
C ASN A 103 -6.72 11.76 -21.24
N GLN A 104 -5.45 12.04 -20.95
CA GLN A 104 -4.99 13.37 -20.56
C GLN A 104 -4.07 13.96 -21.62
N ARG A 105 -4.12 15.28 -21.80
CA ARG A 105 -3.14 16.04 -22.60
C ARG A 105 -2.81 17.37 -21.94
N MET A 106 -1.64 17.90 -22.25
CA MET A 106 -1.24 19.25 -21.87
C MET A 106 -1.40 20.18 -23.07
N MET A 107 -2.12 21.29 -22.89
CA MET A 107 -2.25 22.40 -23.83
C MET A 107 -1.57 23.63 -23.21
N GLY A 108 -0.27 23.79 -23.46
CA GLY A 108 0.55 24.77 -22.75
C GLY A 108 0.63 24.44 -21.27
N GLU A 109 0.19 25.37 -20.41
CA GLU A 109 0.13 25.19 -18.95
C GLU A 109 -1.20 24.54 -18.47
N THR A 110 -2.16 24.32 -19.38
CA THR A 110 -3.47 23.75 -19.06
C THR A 110 -3.47 22.24 -19.25
N ALA A 111 -3.87 21.49 -18.22
CA ALA A 111 -4.14 20.06 -18.32
C ALA A 111 -5.59 19.81 -18.72
N GLU A 112 -5.81 19.03 -19.78
CA GLU A 112 -7.14 18.62 -20.24
C GLU A 112 -7.34 17.12 -20.03
N PHE A 113 -8.54 16.73 -19.60
CA PHE A 113 -8.90 15.37 -19.25
C PHE A 113 -10.16 14.95 -20.02
N ASN A 114 -10.04 13.92 -20.86
CA ASN A 114 -11.13 13.32 -21.61
C ASN A 114 -11.49 11.97 -20.98
N TYR A 115 -12.66 11.90 -20.35
CA TYR A 115 -13.20 10.71 -19.70
C TYR A 115 -13.96 9.87 -20.74
N THR A 116 -13.48 8.67 -21.04
CA THR A 116 -13.98 7.90 -22.20
C THR A 116 -14.75 6.65 -21.85
N GLU A 117 -14.44 6.01 -20.73
CA GLU A 117 -15.00 4.71 -20.34
C GLU A 117 -14.99 4.64 -18.82
N ALA A 118 -15.98 3.95 -18.25
CA ALA A 118 -15.96 3.56 -16.85
C ALA A 118 -16.21 2.07 -16.68
N GLU A 119 -15.63 1.52 -15.63
CA GLU A 119 -15.83 0.14 -15.20
C GLU A 119 -16.43 0.15 -13.80
N LEU A 120 -17.54 -0.53 -13.61
CA LEU A 120 -18.21 -0.67 -12.32
C LEU A 120 -17.96 -2.07 -11.75
N SER A 121 -17.24 -2.12 -10.63
CA SER A 121 -16.96 -3.35 -9.89
C SER A 121 -17.72 -3.37 -8.57
N ARG A 122 -18.15 -4.55 -8.12
CA ARG A 122 -18.88 -4.76 -6.86
C ARG A 122 -18.38 -6.00 -6.13
N SER A 123 -18.71 -6.13 -4.85
CA SER A 123 -18.56 -7.38 -4.08
C SER A 123 -17.15 -8.02 -4.12
N PRO A 124 -16.11 -7.31 -3.66
CA PRO A 124 -14.76 -7.87 -3.60
C PRO A 124 -14.72 -9.15 -2.76
N GLN A 125 -13.91 -10.12 -3.19
CA GLN A 125 -13.73 -11.38 -2.46
C GLN A 125 -12.45 -11.36 -1.63
N PHE A 126 -12.59 -11.46 -0.30
CA PHE A 126 -11.42 -11.38 0.59
C PHE A 126 -10.45 -12.56 0.43
N SER A 127 -10.95 -13.77 0.13
CA SER A 127 -10.09 -14.92 -0.19
C SER A 127 -9.21 -14.62 -1.43
N THR A 128 -9.79 -14.02 -2.47
CA THR A 128 -9.05 -13.60 -3.66
C THR A 128 -8.07 -12.46 -3.35
N PHE A 129 -8.43 -11.52 -2.46
CA PHE A 129 -7.50 -10.50 -1.98
C PHE A 129 -6.24 -11.13 -1.37
N LEU A 130 -6.38 -12.16 -0.52
CA LEU A 130 -5.25 -12.89 0.05
C LEU A 130 -4.42 -13.63 -1.01
N ALA A 131 -5.08 -14.31 -1.95
CA ALA A 131 -4.41 -15.00 -3.05
C ALA A 131 -3.62 -14.04 -3.96
N LEU A 132 -4.17 -12.85 -4.22
CA LEU A 132 -3.52 -11.79 -4.99
C LEU A 132 -2.33 -11.17 -4.25
N ILE A 133 -2.34 -11.13 -2.92
CA ILE A 133 -1.14 -10.75 -2.15
C ILE A 133 -0.04 -11.79 -2.34
N LYS A 134 -0.35 -13.08 -2.14
CA LYS A 134 0.62 -14.19 -2.30
C LYS A 134 1.27 -14.20 -3.68
N SER A 135 0.48 -13.97 -4.73
CA SER A 135 0.94 -13.94 -6.13
C SER A 135 1.52 -12.58 -6.60
N GLY A 136 1.50 -11.55 -5.75
CA GLY A 136 2.00 -10.21 -6.09
C GLY A 136 1.06 -9.36 -6.96
N GLY A 137 -0.19 -9.79 -7.18
CA GLY A 137 -1.23 -8.99 -7.82
C GLY A 137 -1.73 -7.82 -6.97
N ILE A 138 -1.62 -7.94 -5.64
CA ILE A 138 -1.83 -6.88 -4.66
C ILE A 138 -0.53 -6.60 -3.90
N THR A 139 -0.23 -5.32 -3.72
CA THR A 139 0.98 -4.81 -3.06
C THR A 139 0.60 -3.78 -1.99
N TYR A 140 1.55 -3.49 -1.11
CA TYR A 140 1.43 -2.43 -0.11
C TYR A 140 2.51 -1.37 -0.33
N ASP A 141 2.11 -0.11 -0.49
CA ASP A 141 3.02 1.00 -0.68
C ASP A 141 3.23 1.76 0.63
N TRP A 142 4.51 1.98 0.98
CA TRP A 142 4.92 3.01 1.93
C TRP A 142 5.31 4.27 1.16
N ARG A 143 4.77 5.43 1.54
CA ARG A 143 4.88 6.66 0.71
C ARG A 143 5.01 7.92 1.56
N GLY A 144 6.21 8.23 1.99
CA GLY A 144 6.44 9.50 2.67
C GLY A 144 7.89 9.79 3.02
N TYR A 145 8.10 10.98 3.56
CA TYR A 145 9.36 11.40 4.17
C TYR A 145 9.09 12.13 5.48
N ILE A 146 10.06 12.08 6.39
CA ILE A 146 9.93 12.65 7.73
C ILE A 146 11.28 13.12 8.28
N SER A 147 11.26 14.15 9.13
CA SER A 147 12.43 14.56 9.91
C SER A 147 13.03 13.38 10.66
N PRO A 148 14.36 13.25 10.69
CA PRO A 148 15.02 12.14 11.38
C PRO A 148 14.73 12.12 12.89
N LYS A 149 14.46 13.29 13.49
CA LYS A 149 14.25 13.47 14.94
C LYS A 149 13.24 14.59 15.23
N GLY A 150 12.83 14.69 16.49
CA GLY A 150 11.96 15.77 16.99
C GLY A 150 10.50 15.65 16.54
N THR A 151 9.82 16.79 16.46
CA THR A 151 8.42 16.87 16.00
C THR A 151 8.30 16.36 14.57
N TYR A 152 7.16 15.76 14.25
CA TYR A 152 6.84 15.35 12.88
C TYR A 152 6.90 16.57 11.96
N THR A 153 7.85 16.56 11.03
CA THR A 153 7.89 17.47 9.88
C THR A 153 8.18 16.62 8.66
N GLY A 154 7.39 16.77 7.60
CA GLY A 154 7.47 15.90 6.44
C GLY A 154 6.11 15.66 5.81
N LYS A 155 6.03 14.69 4.91
CA LYS A 155 4.80 14.36 4.17
C LYS A 155 4.57 12.86 4.19
N ASN A 156 3.37 12.46 4.57
CA ASN A 156 2.89 11.09 4.46
C ASN A 156 1.69 11.09 3.52
N HIS A 157 1.81 10.39 2.39
CA HIS A 157 0.75 10.28 1.39
C HIS A 157 -0.31 9.23 1.74
N GLY A 158 -0.22 8.66 2.95
CA GLY A 158 -0.97 7.49 3.38
C GLY A 158 -0.35 6.23 2.77
N ASN A 159 -0.13 5.22 3.59
CA ASN A 159 0.23 3.91 3.08
C ASN A 159 -0.98 3.26 2.42
N ALA A 160 -0.78 2.48 1.36
CA ALA A 160 -1.89 2.02 0.54
C ALA A 160 -1.74 0.58 0.06
N TRP A 161 -2.84 -0.17 0.16
CA TRP A 161 -3.03 -1.40 -0.61
C TRP A 161 -3.33 -1.04 -2.07
N ARG A 162 -2.62 -1.66 -3.01
CA ARG A 162 -2.74 -1.37 -4.44
C ARG A 162 -2.91 -2.65 -5.24
N ILE A 163 -3.80 -2.59 -6.23
CA ILE A 163 -4.05 -3.65 -7.21
C ILE A 163 -3.71 -3.13 -8.60
N ARG A 164 -3.05 -3.94 -9.43
CA ARG A 164 -2.85 -3.59 -10.85
C ARG A 164 -4.15 -3.79 -11.62
N GLY A 165 -4.42 -2.93 -12.61
CA GLY A 165 -5.70 -2.90 -13.32
C GLY A 165 -6.14 -4.26 -13.89
N LYS A 166 -5.20 -5.04 -14.44
CA LYS A 166 -5.43 -6.39 -14.98
C LYS A 166 -5.93 -7.43 -13.97
N TYR A 167 -5.76 -7.17 -12.66
CA TYR A 167 -6.18 -8.10 -11.61
C TYR A 167 -7.55 -7.80 -11.01
N ARG A 168 -8.17 -6.67 -11.38
CA ARG A 168 -9.44 -6.22 -10.77
C ARG A 168 -10.57 -7.22 -10.96
N SER A 169 -10.69 -7.83 -12.14
CA SER A 169 -11.72 -8.84 -12.41
C SER A 169 -11.57 -10.08 -11.53
N TYR A 170 -10.35 -10.46 -11.12
CA TYR A 170 -10.20 -11.56 -10.15
C TYR A 170 -10.72 -11.15 -8.77
N LEU A 171 -10.44 -9.93 -8.32
CA LEU A 171 -10.85 -9.46 -6.99
C LEU A 171 -12.38 -9.26 -6.90
N PHE A 172 -13.00 -8.68 -7.93
CA PHE A 172 -14.41 -8.28 -7.93
C PHE A 172 -15.32 -9.22 -8.72
N GLY A 173 -14.76 -10.19 -9.45
CA GLY A 173 -15.52 -11.03 -10.36
C GLY A 173 -15.97 -10.25 -11.59
N ASN A 174 -17.29 -10.09 -11.75
CA ASN A 174 -17.84 -9.37 -12.89
C ASN A 174 -17.59 -7.85 -12.79
N ILE A 175 -17.17 -7.25 -13.89
CA ILE A 175 -16.98 -5.82 -14.04
C ILE A 175 -17.88 -5.36 -15.19
N GLU A 176 -18.81 -4.48 -14.87
CA GLU A 176 -19.72 -3.87 -15.84
C GLU A 176 -18.99 -2.71 -16.53
N LYS A 177 -19.01 -2.69 -17.86
CA LYS A 177 -18.42 -1.61 -18.66
C LYS A 177 -19.49 -0.60 -19.03
N ILE A 178 -19.13 0.67 -18.97
CA ILE A 178 -19.99 1.81 -19.26
C ILE A 178 -19.24 2.70 -20.24
N ASP A 179 -19.78 2.89 -21.44
CA ASP A 179 -19.30 3.90 -22.36
C ASP A 179 -19.78 5.28 -21.88
N LEU A 180 -18.88 6.26 -21.84
CA LEU A 180 -19.19 7.63 -21.39
C LEU A 180 -19.34 8.61 -22.56
N LEU A 181 -19.14 8.14 -23.79
CA LEU A 181 -19.22 8.96 -25.01
C LEU A 181 -20.51 8.72 -25.81
N GLU A 182 -21.36 7.79 -25.36
CA GLU A 182 -22.71 7.54 -25.90
C GLU A 182 -23.77 8.44 -25.27
#